data_AF-A0A645HUH6-F1
#
_entry.id   AF-A0A645HUH6-F1
#
_cell.length_a   1.000
_cell.length_b   1.000
_cell.length_c   1.000
_cell.angle_alpha   90.00
_cell.angle_beta   90.00
_cell.angle_gamma   90.00
#
_symmetry.space_group_name_H-M   'P 1'
#
loop_
_entity.id
_entity.type
_entity.pdbx_description
1 polymer ?
#
loop_
_entity_poly.entity_id
_entity_poly.type
_entity_poly.pdbx_seq_one_letter_code
_entity_poly.pdbx_strand_id
1 'polypeptide(L)'
;MNSKKNRVDWLKRDIEFLNIVQHISKDILGEEGKPIRRTVGRILVKAGIPWLQSNLVKTPQTKAYIERIIETSEQFHTRKIIWAIRELAKSGEELKEWRISKLANLRKDIVLEVIKKNMDLCIYQAFLSEYDYTLKKPVILK
;
A
#
# COMPACT_ATOMS: atom_id res chain seq x y z
N MET A 1 3.20 30.88 40.37
CA MET A 1 2.89 29.43 40.37
C MET A 1 3.70 28.77 39.25
N ASN A 2 4.81 28.11 39.58
CA ASN A 2 5.60 27.35 38.61
C ASN A 2 4.81 26.09 38.22
N SER A 3 4.21 26.05 37.04
CA SER A 3 3.61 24.81 36.52
C SER A 3 4.75 23.80 36.36
N LYS A 4 4.81 22.78 37.23
CA LYS A 4 5.67 21.63 37.01
C LYS A 4 5.33 21.08 35.63
N LYS A 5 6.20 21.32 34.64
CA LYS A 5 6.09 20.67 33.33
C LYS A 5 6.14 19.18 33.61
N ASN A 6 5.00 18.50 33.55
CA ASN A 6 4.96 17.04 33.64
C ASN A 6 5.89 16.51 32.55
N ARG A 7 7.03 15.97 32.97
CA ARG A 7 8.02 15.41 32.07
C ARG A 7 7.36 14.23 31.37
N VAL A 8 7.27 14.29 30.04
CA VAL A 8 6.65 13.23 29.25
C VAL A 8 7.44 11.94 29.49
N ASP A 9 6.73 10.89 29.90
CA ASP A 9 7.27 9.53 29.97
C ASP A 9 7.32 8.95 28.55
N TRP A 10 8.48 9.09 27.91
CA TRP A 10 8.69 8.65 26.54
C TRP A 10 8.67 7.13 26.39
N LEU A 11 9.05 6.36 27.41
CA LEU A 11 9.02 4.90 27.35
C LEU A 11 7.59 4.40 27.29
N LYS A 12 6.73 4.91 28.18
CA LYS A 12 5.30 4.58 28.16
C LYS A 12 4.64 5.02 26.84
N ARG A 13 4.94 6.23 26.38
CA ARG A 13 4.40 6.78 25.12
C ARG A 13 4.84 5.98 23.90
N ASP A 14 6.09 5.51 23.85
CA ASP A 14 6.58 4.70 22.73
C ASP A 14 5.78 3.40 22.58
N ILE A 15 5.44 2.73 23.69
CA ILE A 15 4.59 1.53 23.67
C ILE A 15 3.16 1.88 23.20
N GLU A 16 2.59 2.96 23.73
CA GLU A 16 1.24 3.42 23.32
C GLU A 16 1.18 3.74 21.82
N PHE A 17 2.15 4.49 21.29
CA PHE A 17 2.19 4.86 19.88
C PHE A 17 2.47 3.68 18.97
N LEU A 18 3.31 2.73 19.39
CA LEU A 18 3.55 1.50 18.64
C LEU A 18 2.24 0.75 18.39
N ASN A 19 1.41 0.59 19.44
CA ASN A 19 0.11 -0.09 19.32
C ASN A 19 -0.84 0.63 18.35
N ILE A 20 -0.94 1.96 18.46
CA ILE A 20 -1.76 2.78 17.57
C ILE A 20 -1.29 2.62 16.12
N VAL A 21 0.01 2.76 15.87
CA VAL A 21 0.59 2.69 14.53
C VAL A 21 0.42 1.29 13.92
N GLN A 22 0.53 0.23 14.71
CA GLN A 22 0.27 -1.14 14.26
C GLN A 22 -1.18 -1.34 13.80
N HIS A 23 -2.15 -0.76 14.52
CA HIS A 23 -3.56 -0.80 14.15
C HIS A 23 -3.80 -0.05 12.83
N ILE A 24 -3.35 1.21 12.75
CA ILE A 24 -3.49 2.04 11.55
C ILE A 24 -2.83 1.42 10.31
N SER A 25 -1.69 0.74 10.49
CA SER A 25 -1.01 0.02 9.41
C SER A 25 -1.89 -1.09 8.82
N LYS A 26 -2.58 -1.85 9.67
CA LYS A 26 -3.54 -2.89 9.24
C LYS A 26 -4.74 -2.26 8.53
N ASP A 27 -5.26 -1.15 9.04
CA ASP A 27 -6.39 -0.46 8.43
C ASP A 27 -6.07 0.04 7.02
N ILE A 28 -4.89 0.65 6.81
CA ILE A 28 -4.46 1.10 5.47
C ILE A 28 -4.29 -0.09 4.50
N LEU A 29 -3.95 -1.27 5.01
CA LEU A 29 -3.82 -2.48 4.20
C LEU A 29 -5.16 -3.11 3.85
N GLY A 30 -6.13 -3.05 4.77
CA GLY A 30 -7.48 -3.58 4.60
C GLY A 30 -8.46 -2.64 3.91
N GLU A 31 -8.09 -1.37 3.69
CA GLU A 31 -8.94 -0.37 3.04
C GLU A 31 -9.31 -0.81 1.62
N GLU A 32 -10.61 -0.93 1.36
CA GLU A 32 -11.13 -1.29 0.04
C GLU A 32 -10.91 -0.16 -0.96
N GLY A 33 -10.73 -0.55 -2.23
CA GLY A 33 -10.53 0.40 -3.32
C GLY A 33 -9.06 0.72 -3.57
N LYS A 34 -8.81 1.94 -4.05
CA LYS A 34 -7.50 2.33 -4.60
C LYS A 34 -6.42 2.37 -3.52
N PRO A 35 -5.28 1.66 -3.70
CA PRO A 35 -4.24 1.61 -2.69
C PRO A 35 -3.72 2.98 -2.27
N ILE A 36 -3.56 3.16 -0.97
CA ILE A 36 -2.97 4.33 -0.35
C ILE A 36 -1.52 4.00 0.07
N ARG A 37 -0.59 4.89 -0.28
CA ARG A 37 0.83 4.70 0.07
C ARG A 37 1.04 4.84 1.57
N ARG A 38 1.75 3.88 2.16
CA ARG A 38 2.25 3.98 3.53
C ARG A 38 3.49 4.86 3.56
N THR A 39 3.32 6.09 4.02
CA THR A 39 4.41 7.00 4.36
C THR A 39 4.34 7.36 5.84
N VAL A 40 5.47 7.76 6.43
CA VAL A 40 5.55 8.20 7.83
C VAL A 40 4.44 9.21 8.15
N GLY A 41 4.39 10.29 7.38
CA GLY A 41 3.41 11.36 7.61
C GLY A 41 1.96 10.88 7.51
N ARG A 42 1.63 10.02 6.54
CA ARG A 42 0.26 9.55 6.35
C ARG A 42 -0.19 8.60 7.46
N ILE A 43 0.71 7.73 7.91
CA ILE A 43 0.49 6.86 9.07
C ILE A 43 0.24 7.71 10.32
N LEU A 44 1.09 8.70 10.60
CA LEU A 44 0.97 9.54 11.80
C LEU A 44 -0.27 10.45 11.78
N VAL A 45 -0.64 10.99 10.61
CA VAL A 45 -1.88 11.75 10.43
C VAL A 45 -3.10 10.86 10.68
N LYS A 46 -3.16 9.67 10.09
CA LYS A 46 -4.27 8.73 10.29
C LYS A 46 -4.33 8.20 11.73
N ALA A 47 -3.20 8.14 12.41
CA ALA A 47 -3.08 7.84 13.84
C ALA A 47 -3.44 9.01 14.79
N GLY A 48 -3.75 10.20 14.26
CA GLY A 48 -4.08 11.38 15.09
C GLY A 48 -2.88 11.98 15.85
N ILE A 49 -1.65 11.63 15.45
CA ILE A 49 -0.40 12.05 16.12
C ILE A 49 0.63 12.63 15.15
N PRO A 50 0.28 13.57 14.25
CA PRO A 50 1.22 14.12 13.26
C PRO A 50 2.44 14.80 13.90
N TRP A 51 2.27 15.39 15.08
CA TRP A 51 3.33 16.02 15.86
C TRP A 51 4.43 15.05 16.33
N LEU A 52 4.16 13.74 16.31
CA LEU A 52 5.15 12.72 16.67
C LEU A 52 6.29 12.67 15.64
N GLN A 53 6.07 13.13 14.41
CA GLN A 53 7.08 13.07 13.34
C GLN A 53 8.40 13.75 13.76
N SER A 54 8.33 14.91 14.42
CA SER A 54 9.51 15.63 14.94
C SER A 54 10.11 15.01 16.21
N ASN A 55 9.44 14.01 16.79
CA ASN A 55 9.83 13.37 18.05
C ASN A 55 10.10 11.86 17.90
N LEU A 56 10.12 11.30 16.69
CA LEU A 56 10.32 9.86 16.46
C LEU A 56 11.62 9.32 17.09
N VAL A 57 12.66 10.15 17.21
CA VAL A 57 13.92 9.78 17.88
C VAL A 57 13.71 9.39 19.34
N LYS A 58 12.67 9.93 19.99
CA LYS A 58 12.32 9.63 21.40
C LYS A 58 11.42 8.41 21.54
N THR A 59 10.99 7.81 20.43
CA THR A 59 10.10 6.64 20.38
C THR A 59 10.72 5.57 19.48
N PRO A 60 11.85 4.98 19.89
CA PRO A 60 12.65 4.10 19.04
C PRO A 60 11.89 2.87 18.54
N GLN A 61 10.99 2.29 19.35
CA GLN A 61 10.22 1.12 18.92
C GLN A 61 9.19 1.49 17.86
N THR A 62 8.46 2.59 18.07
CA THR A 62 7.51 3.13 17.09
C THR A 62 8.22 3.51 15.80
N LYS A 63 9.37 4.18 15.89
CA LYS A 63 10.19 4.58 14.74
C LYS A 63 10.63 3.36 13.93
N ALA A 64 11.23 2.36 14.59
CA ALA A 64 11.69 1.15 13.93
C ALA A 64 10.53 0.39 13.25
N TYR A 65 9.35 0.35 13.89
CA TYR A 65 8.17 -0.25 13.27
C TYR A 65 7.73 0.52 12.02
N ILE A 66 7.61 1.86 12.08
CA ILE A 66 7.24 2.70 10.94
C ILE A 66 8.22 2.49 9.78
N GLU A 67 9.52 2.57 10.04
CA GLU A 67 10.57 2.40 9.03
C GLU A 67 10.51 1.05 8.33
N ARG A 68 10.07 0.00 9.04
CA ARG A 68 9.85 -1.33 8.46
C ARG A 68 8.61 -1.43 7.57
N ILE A 69 7.56 -0.64 7.83
CA ILE A 69 6.28 -0.75 7.11
C ILE A 69 6.09 0.26 5.99
N ILE A 70 6.84 1.37 5.98
CA ILE A 70 6.75 2.37 4.91
C ILE A 70 7.14 1.75 3.57
N GLU A 71 6.55 2.28 2.50
CA GLU A 71 6.72 1.72 1.16
C GLU A 71 7.69 2.54 0.32
N THR A 72 8.59 1.83 -0.36
CA THR A 72 9.31 2.39 -1.50
C THR A 72 8.32 2.74 -2.61
N SER A 73 8.74 3.60 -3.54
CA SER A 73 7.90 3.95 -4.69
C SER A 73 7.57 2.71 -5.54
N GLU A 74 8.54 1.81 -5.70
CA GLU A 74 8.37 0.54 -6.42
C GLU A 74 7.34 -0.37 -5.76
N GLN A 75 7.44 -0.61 -4.44
CA GLN A 75 6.46 -1.41 -3.69
C GLN A 75 5.04 -0.84 -3.83
N PHE A 76 4.90 0.48 -3.74
CA PHE A 76 3.61 1.14 -3.90
C PHE A 76 3.06 1.01 -5.33
N HIS A 77 3.90 1.18 -6.35
CA HIS A 77 3.50 1.01 -7.75
C HIS A 77 3.04 -0.42 -8.03
N THR A 78 3.77 -1.43 -7.53
CA THR A 78 3.37 -2.84 -7.64
C THR A 78 1.98 -3.09 -7.05
N ARG A 79 1.69 -2.59 -5.85
CA ARG A 79 0.35 -2.70 -5.25
C ARG A 79 -0.74 -2.05 -6.11
N LYS A 80 -0.49 -0.86 -6.65
CA LYS A 80 -1.44 -0.17 -7.52
C LYS A 80 -1.70 -0.92 -8.82
N ILE A 81 -0.68 -1.54 -9.40
CA ILE A 81 -0.80 -2.33 -10.62
C ILE A 81 -1.61 -3.61 -10.34
N ILE A 82 -1.31 -4.32 -9.25
CA ILE A 82 -2.07 -5.51 -8.83
C ILE A 82 -3.54 -5.15 -8.58
N TRP A 83 -3.80 -4.04 -7.88
CA TRP A 83 -5.17 -3.56 -7.67
C TRP A 83 -5.87 -3.27 -9.00
N ALA A 84 -5.23 -2.53 -9.92
CA ALA A 84 -5.82 -2.20 -11.21
C ALA A 84 -6.15 -3.46 -12.03
N ILE A 85 -5.26 -4.45 -12.03
CA ILE A 85 -5.50 -5.74 -12.68
C ILE A 85 -6.72 -6.44 -12.09
N ARG A 86 -6.83 -6.51 -10.75
CA ARG A 86 -7.97 -7.15 -10.07
C ARG A 86 -9.29 -6.46 -10.38
N GLU A 87 -9.32 -5.13 -10.38
CA GLU A 87 -10.53 -4.37 -10.69
C GLU A 87 -10.96 -4.54 -12.15
N LEU A 88 -10.02 -4.50 -13.09
CA LEU A 88 -10.31 -4.77 -14.51
C LEU A 88 -10.85 -6.20 -14.70
N ALA A 89 -10.22 -7.19 -14.07
CA ALA A 89 -10.67 -8.58 -14.12
C ALA A 89 -12.10 -8.76 -13.55
N LYS A 90 -12.39 -8.15 -12.39
CA LYS A 90 -13.75 -8.16 -11.79
C LYS A 90 -14.79 -7.53 -12.72
N SER A 91 -14.41 -6.48 -13.45
CA SER A 91 -15.30 -5.80 -14.40
C SER A 91 -15.42 -6.50 -15.76
N GLY A 92 -14.71 -7.62 -15.98
CA GLY A 92 -14.67 -8.31 -17.28
C GLY A 92 -13.97 -7.53 -18.39
N GLU A 93 -13.17 -6.51 -18.03
CA GLU A 93 -12.43 -5.70 -18.99
C GLU A 93 -11.11 -6.36 -19.39
N GLU A 94 -10.68 -6.15 -20.63
CA GLU A 94 -9.39 -6.63 -21.11
C GLU A 94 -8.22 -6.04 -20.30
N LEU A 95 -7.27 -6.89 -19.90
CA LEU A 95 -6.03 -6.48 -19.24
C LEU A 95 -5.02 -5.88 -20.23
N LYS A 96 -5.38 -4.73 -20.81
CA LYS A 96 -4.46 -3.94 -21.63
C LYS A 96 -3.64 -2.99 -20.77
N GLU A 97 -2.36 -2.88 -21.10
CA GLU A 97 -1.38 -2.03 -20.42
C GLU A 97 -1.88 -0.59 -20.19
N TRP A 98 -2.49 0.03 -21.20
CA TRP A 98 -3.01 1.40 -21.09
C TRP A 98 -4.20 1.51 -20.12
N ARG A 99 -5.03 0.45 -19.99
CA ARG A 99 -6.13 0.41 -19.01
C ARG A 99 -5.58 0.29 -17.60
N ILE A 100 -4.59 -0.58 -17.41
CA ILE A 100 -3.87 -0.74 -16.14
C ILE A 100 -3.21 0.58 -15.73
N SER A 101 -2.47 1.21 -16.65
CA SER A 101 -1.84 2.53 -16.45
C SER A 101 -2.85 3.61 -16.07
N LYS A 102 -3.97 3.70 -16.79
CA LYS A 102 -5.04 4.67 -16.52
C LYS A 102 -5.66 4.45 -15.14
N LEU A 103 -6.06 3.22 -14.81
CA LEU A 103 -6.72 2.90 -13.55
C LEU A 103 -5.77 3.07 -12.36
N ALA A 104 -4.57 2.50 -12.48
CA ALA A 104 -3.51 2.69 -11.50
C ALA A 104 -3.10 4.17 -11.38
N ASN A 105 -3.35 5.04 -12.36
CA ASN A 105 -2.81 6.39 -12.42
C ASN A 105 -1.27 6.34 -12.27
N LEU A 106 -0.64 5.64 -13.20
CA LEU A 106 0.81 5.50 -13.33
C LEU A 106 1.20 5.70 -14.78
N ARG A 107 2.37 6.28 -15.03
CA ARG A 107 2.86 6.39 -16.40
C ARG A 107 3.13 5.01 -16.99
N LYS A 108 3.00 4.94 -18.31
CA LYS A 108 3.14 3.73 -19.11
C LYS A 108 4.49 3.02 -18.90
N ASP A 109 5.58 3.79 -18.93
CA ASP A 109 6.96 3.33 -18.69
C ASP A 109 7.10 2.60 -17.34
N ILE A 110 6.53 3.17 -16.28
CA ILE A 110 6.58 2.60 -14.93
C ILE A 110 5.80 1.27 -14.88
N VAL A 111 4.62 1.22 -15.51
CA VAL A 111 3.82 -0.01 -15.55
C VAL A 111 4.58 -1.13 -16.25
N LEU A 112 5.18 -0.83 -17.41
CA LEU A 112 6.01 -1.80 -18.15
C LEU A 112 7.23 -2.23 -17.36
N GLU A 113 7.94 -1.30 -16.72
CA GLU A 113 9.11 -1.61 -15.91
C GLU A 113 8.76 -2.56 -14.76
N VAL A 114 7.68 -2.28 -14.02
CA VAL A 114 7.24 -3.12 -12.91
C VAL A 114 6.79 -4.49 -13.41
N ILE A 115 6.02 -4.57 -14.50
CA ILE A 115 5.60 -5.86 -15.09
C ILE A 115 6.81 -6.67 -15.55
N LYS A 116 7.79 -6.04 -16.20
CA LYS A 116 9.02 -6.71 -16.68
C LYS A 116 9.92 -7.17 -15.54
N LYS A 117 10.13 -6.34 -14.52
CA LYS A 117 10.97 -6.68 -13.36
C LYS A 117 10.39 -7.81 -12.53
N ASN A 118 9.07 -7.83 -12.39
CA ASN A 118 8.36 -8.87 -11.67
C ASN A 118 7.84 -9.92 -12.66
N MET A 119 8.71 -10.40 -13.55
CA MET A 119 8.40 -11.38 -14.61
C MET A 119 7.72 -12.68 -14.09
N ASP A 120 7.69 -12.85 -12.77
CA ASP A 120 6.97 -13.86 -11.98
C ASP A 120 5.70 -13.35 -11.26
N LEU A 121 4.99 -12.33 -11.74
CA LEU A 121 3.63 -12.09 -11.27
C LEU A 121 2.78 -13.29 -11.70
N CYS A 122 2.73 -14.34 -10.87
CA CYS A 122 1.92 -15.55 -11.01
C CYS A 122 0.43 -15.23 -11.28
N ILE A 123 0.02 -13.97 -11.11
CA ILE A 123 -1.27 -13.41 -11.50
C ILE A 123 -1.41 -13.26 -13.02
N TYR A 124 -0.37 -12.88 -13.77
CA TYR A 124 -0.40 -12.86 -15.24
C TYR A 124 -0.34 -14.28 -15.84
N GLN A 125 0.40 -15.20 -15.20
CA GLN A 125 0.44 -16.61 -15.63
C GLN A 125 -0.87 -17.37 -15.31
N ALA A 126 -1.47 -17.18 -14.13
CA ALA A 126 -2.81 -17.71 -13.84
C ALA A 126 -3.90 -17.10 -14.76
N PHE A 127 -3.71 -15.86 -15.20
CA PHE A 127 -4.58 -15.19 -16.18
C PHE A 127 -4.42 -15.72 -17.62
N LEU A 128 -3.26 -16.28 -17.99
CA LEU A 128 -3.03 -16.95 -19.29
C LEU A 128 -3.51 -18.40 -19.32
N SER A 129 -3.60 -19.09 -18.16
CA SER A 129 -4.00 -20.50 -18.08
C SER A 129 -5.52 -20.72 -18.04
N GLU A 130 -6.31 -19.69 -17.75
CA GLU A 130 -7.78 -19.76 -17.64
C GLU A 130 -8.53 -19.00 -18.75
N TYR A 131 -7.82 -18.34 -19.67
CA TYR A 131 -8.42 -17.58 -20.77
C TYR A 131 -7.73 -17.91 -22.11
N ASP A 132 -8.46 -18.58 -22.99
CA ASP A 132 -8.05 -18.81 -24.38
C ASP A 132 -8.21 -17.50 -25.20
N TYR A 133 -7.07 -16.90 -25.57
CA TYR A 133 -7.01 -15.66 -26.34
C TYR A 133 -7.47 -15.79 -27.80
N THR A 134 -7.69 -17.01 -28.30
CA THR A 134 -8.26 -17.20 -29.65
C THR A 134 -9.77 -16.96 -29.68
N LEU A 135 -10.42 -16.95 -28.51
CA LEU A 135 -11.85 -16.70 -28.37
C LEU A 135 -12.06 -15.36 -27.65
N LYS A 136 -12.43 -14.32 -28.41
CA LYS A 136 -12.79 -12.99 -27.88
C LYS A 136 -14.12 -12.98 -27.08
N LYS A 137 -14.33 -13.91 -26.14
CA LYS A 137 -15.48 -13.92 -25.20
C LYS A 137 -15.11 -14.63 -23.89
N PRO A 138 -15.65 -14.19 -22.74
CA PRO A 138 -15.46 -14.87 -21.46
C PRO A 138 -16.05 -16.27 -21.48
N VAL A 139 -15.27 -17.26 -21.04
CA VAL A 139 -15.74 -18.62 -20.78
C VAL A 139 -16.58 -18.57 -19.51
N ILE A 140 -17.90 -18.62 -19.67
CA ILE A 140 -18.82 -18.83 -18.55
C ILE A 140 -18.80 -20.33 -18.24
N LEU A 141 -18.10 -20.73 -17.18
CA LEU A 141 -18.21 -22.08 -16.64
C LEU A 141 -19.59 -22.22 -15.98
N LYS A 142 -20.40 -23.16 -16.48
CA LYS A 142 -21.68 -23.58 -15.90
C LYS A 142 -21.47 -24.54 -14.74
#